data_AF-A0A7C7EFG6-F1
#
_entry.id   AF-A0A7C7EFG6-F1
#
_cell.length_a   1.000
_cell.length_b   1.000
_cell.length_c   1.000
_cell.angle_alpha   90.00
_cell.angle_beta   90.00
_cell.angle_gamma   90.00
#
_symmetry.space_group_name_H-M   'P 1'
#
loop_
_entity.id
_entity.type
_entity.pdbx_description
1 polymer ?
#
loop_
_entity_poly.entity_id
_entity_poly.type
_entity_poly.pdbx_seq_one_letter_code
_entity_poly.pdbx_strand_id
1 'polypeptide(L)'
;MAQKVAVKKGKTLKKQTKKTYRSFASLDTIFYILLLVLVFYPPFFRGMYFEKEMFPTIALTSAVFIIWAIFKIVQKEPIISTTLDYAALSLVVAYIISSFFAVNIRASIGEVLRYFDYLFMYFMVSRTVKDNKKIFMLLNVLVLSSFVVAVVGLGSSVNLIHYNGSWVGGRINSTFQYPNTTASFLMAFFLVNLALISYTDNKYLKAIYGVTAYTQFYAYVFTLSRGAWLMLPFLGIILMFLMPRGKRIEPFMYFVGVLIASALP
;
A
#
# COMPACT_ATOMS: atom_id res chain seq x y z
N MET A 1 -29.11 -25.73 -46.18
CA MET A 1 -28.63 -26.27 -44.87
C MET A 1 -27.32 -25.64 -44.39
N ALA A 2 -26.34 -25.36 -45.27
CA ALA A 2 -25.01 -24.81 -44.91
C ALA A 2 -25.01 -23.43 -44.21
N GLN A 3 -25.85 -22.48 -44.61
CA GLN A 3 -25.93 -21.14 -43.98
C GLN A 3 -26.35 -21.19 -42.48
N LYS A 4 -27.29 -22.08 -42.11
CA LYS A 4 -27.71 -22.24 -40.71
C LYS A 4 -26.61 -22.84 -39.82
N VAL A 5 -25.75 -23.70 -40.37
CA VAL A 5 -24.60 -24.29 -39.66
C VAL A 5 -23.49 -23.25 -39.45
N ALA A 6 -23.19 -22.43 -40.46
CA ALA A 6 -22.20 -21.34 -40.35
C ALA A 6 -22.61 -20.27 -39.31
N VAL A 7 -23.89 -19.87 -39.29
CA VAL A 7 -24.41 -18.92 -38.30
C VAL A 7 -24.40 -19.51 -36.88
N LYS A 8 -24.70 -20.81 -36.71
CA LYS A 8 -24.63 -21.49 -35.40
C LYS A 8 -23.19 -21.61 -34.90
N LYS A 9 -22.23 -21.94 -35.79
CA LYS A 9 -20.79 -22.02 -35.47
C LYS A 9 -20.23 -20.63 -35.09
N GLY A 10 -20.61 -19.57 -35.78
CA GLY A 10 -20.25 -18.18 -35.43
C GLY A 10 -20.82 -17.71 -34.08
N LYS A 11 -22.05 -18.11 -33.74
CA LYS A 11 -22.63 -17.83 -32.40
C LYS A 11 -21.92 -18.59 -31.29
N THR A 12 -21.50 -19.83 -31.51
CA THR A 12 -20.74 -20.63 -30.54
C THR A 12 -19.33 -20.06 -30.30
N LEU A 13 -18.64 -19.64 -31.36
CA LEU A 13 -17.32 -18.99 -31.27
C LEU A 13 -17.38 -17.65 -30.52
N LYS A 14 -18.40 -16.81 -30.81
CA LYS A 14 -18.66 -15.57 -30.05
C LYS A 14 -18.99 -15.82 -28.57
N LYS A 15 -19.71 -16.91 -28.26
CA LYS A 15 -20.03 -17.29 -26.88
C LYS A 15 -18.79 -17.80 -26.13
N GLN A 16 -17.92 -18.56 -26.78
CA GLN A 16 -16.65 -19.04 -26.22
C GLN A 16 -15.68 -17.89 -25.95
N THR A 17 -15.45 -17.00 -26.92
CA THR A 17 -14.59 -15.80 -26.73
C THR A 17 -15.11 -14.91 -25.60
N LYS A 18 -16.44 -14.68 -25.53
CA LYS A 18 -17.04 -13.91 -24.44
C LYS A 18 -16.92 -14.60 -23.07
N LYS A 19 -16.97 -15.94 -23.02
CA LYS A 19 -16.77 -16.73 -21.79
C LYS A 19 -15.32 -16.66 -21.32
N THR A 20 -14.36 -16.82 -22.24
CA THR A 20 -12.92 -16.72 -21.95
C THR A 20 -12.55 -15.32 -21.46
N TYR A 21 -13.03 -14.27 -22.14
CA TYR A 21 -12.81 -12.89 -21.70
C TYR A 21 -13.38 -12.61 -20.30
N ARG A 22 -14.61 -13.08 -20.01
CA ARG A 22 -15.20 -12.96 -18.67
C ARG A 22 -14.38 -13.69 -17.60
N SER A 23 -13.89 -14.90 -17.90
CA SER A 23 -13.04 -15.65 -16.97
C SER A 23 -11.74 -14.90 -16.64
N PHE A 24 -11.13 -14.27 -17.64
CA PHE A 24 -9.92 -13.48 -17.45
C PHE A 24 -10.17 -12.22 -16.60
N ALA A 25 -11.27 -11.50 -16.86
CA ALA A 25 -11.66 -10.35 -16.04
C ALA A 25 -11.93 -10.73 -14.57
N SER A 26 -12.50 -11.91 -14.31
CA SER A 26 -12.68 -12.43 -12.94
C SER A 26 -11.35 -12.70 -12.24
N LEU A 27 -10.36 -13.25 -12.95
CA LEU A 27 -9.03 -13.54 -12.39
C LEU A 27 -8.23 -12.27 -12.08
N ASP A 28 -8.26 -11.26 -12.97
CA ASP A 28 -7.64 -9.95 -12.70
C ASP A 28 -8.24 -9.30 -11.44
N THR A 29 -9.54 -9.51 -11.19
CA THR A 29 -10.21 -9.02 -9.98
C THR A 29 -9.74 -9.77 -8.73
N ILE A 30 -9.54 -11.09 -8.82
CA ILE A 30 -9.00 -11.89 -7.72
C ILE A 30 -7.59 -11.44 -7.37
N PHE A 31 -6.70 -11.27 -8.34
CA PHE A 31 -5.34 -10.77 -8.09
C PHE A 31 -5.34 -9.35 -7.51
N TYR A 32 -6.28 -8.51 -7.92
CA TYR A 32 -6.45 -7.19 -7.32
C TYR A 32 -6.87 -7.29 -5.84
N ILE A 33 -7.82 -8.16 -5.49
CA ILE A 33 -8.23 -8.37 -4.10
C ILE A 33 -7.06 -8.92 -3.27
N LEU A 34 -6.33 -9.92 -3.79
CA LEU A 34 -5.14 -10.45 -3.13
C LEU A 34 -4.08 -9.36 -2.90
N LEU A 35 -3.86 -8.50 -3.89
CA LEU A 35 -2.96 -7.34 -3.76
C LEU A 35 -3.41 -6.40 -2.64
N LEU A 36 -4.71 -6.10 -2.54
CA LEU A 36 -5.25 -5.26 -1.46
C LEU A 36 -5.01 -5.90 -0.08
N VAL A 37 -5.14 -7.22 0.04
CA VAL A 37 -4.81 -7.94 1.28
C VAL A 37 -3.32 -7.81 1.57
N LEU A 38 -2.45 -8.09 0.59
CA LEU A 38 -1.00 -8.07 0.74
C LEU A 38 -0.45 -6.69 1.17
N VAL A 39 -1.09 -5.57 0.79
CA VAL A 39 -0.69 -4.24 1.27
C VAL A 39 -1.30 -3.88 2.63
N PHE A 40 -2.41 -4.50 3.00
CA PHE A 40 -3.18 -4.13 4.19
C PHE A 40 -2.59 -4.70 5.48
N TYR A 41 -2.28 -6.00 5.49
CA TYR A 41 -1.95 -6.72 6.73
C TYR A 41 -0.51 -6.56 7.24
N PRO A 42 0.53 -6.35 6.42
CA PRO A 42 1.91 -6.39 6.90
C PRO A 42 2.27 -5.47 8.08
N PRO A 43 1.74 -4.23 8.16
CA PRO A 43 1.97 -3.33 9.28
C PRO A 43 1.62 -3.92 10.65
N PHE A 44 0.72 -4.91 10.70
CA PHE A 44 0.24 -5.51 11.95
C PHE A 44 1.20 -6.54 12.55
N PHE A 45 2.24 -6.92 11.81
CA PHE A 45 3.20 -7.95 12.18
C PHE A 45 4.60 -7.38 12.36
N ARG A 46 4.77 -6.43 13.30
CA ARG A 46 6.07 -5.82 13.62
C ARG A 46 6.76 -5.22 12.39
N GLY A 47 5.97 -4.66 11.47
CA GLY A 47 6.44 -4.15 10.18
C GLY A 47 7.19 -5.15 9.30
N MET A 48 7.06 -6.45 9.59
CA MET A 48 7.85 -7.53 8.99
C MET A 48 9.38 -7.33 9.17
N TYR A 49 9.80 -6.77 10.31
CA TYR A 49 11.22 -6.61 10.63
C TYR A 49 11.92 -7.93 10.96
N PHE A 50 11.18 -8.89 11.50
CA PHE A 50 11.72 -10.14 11.99
C PHE A 50 11.53 -11.26 10.96
N GLU A 51 12.53 -12.13 10.83
CA GLU A 51 12.53 -13.27 9.89
C GLU A 51 11.28 -14.14 10.00
N LYS A 52 10.76 -14.32 11.24
CA LYS A 52 9.59 -15.15 11.53
C LYS A 52 8.32 -14.67 10.83
N GLU A 53 8.12 -13.36 10.70
CA GLU A 53 6.97 -12.76 10.02
C GLU A 53 7.26 -12.43 8.56
N MET A 54 8.51 -12.04 8.29
CA MET A 54 8.96 -11.62 6.96
C MET A 54 8.96 -12.79 5.97
N PHE A 55 9.61 -13.91 6.28
CA PHE A 55 9.76 -15.01 5.31
C PHE A 55 8.43 -15.64 4.89
N PRO A 56 7.44 -15.89 5.79
CA PRO A 56 6.13 -16.38 5.36
C PRO A 56 5.42 -15.38 4.44
N THR A 57 5.54 -14.08 4.70
CA THR A 57 4.95 -13.05 3.83
C THR A 57 5.62 -13.02 2.47
N ILE A 58 6.95 -13.03 2.41
CA ILE A 58 7.69 -13.09 1.14
C ILE A 58 7.31 -14.36 0.36
N ALA A 59 7.18 -15.50 1.02
CA ALA A 59 6.75 -16.75 0.38
C ALA A 59 5.33 -16.64 -0.20
N LEU A 60 4.40 -16.04 0.55
CA LEU A 60 3.03 -15.78 0.10
C LEU A 60 3.00 -14.82 -1.10
N THR A 61 3.66 -13.66 -1.01
CA THR A 61 3.75 -12.69 -2.11
C THR A 61 4.37 -13.33 -3.35
N SER A 62 5.45 -14.11 -3.18
CA SER A 62 6.12 -14.83 -4.26
C SER A 62 5.19 -15.82 -4.95
N ALA A 63 4.44 -16.62 -4.17
CA ALA A 63 3.48 -17.57 -4.72
C ALA A 63 2.37 -16.86 -5.53
N VAL A 64 1.79 -15.79 -4.96
CA VAL A 64 0.77 -14.98 -5.64
C VAL A 64 1.34 -14.35 -6.92
N PHE A 65 2.55 -13.79 -6.85
CA PHE A 65 3.23 -13.17 -7.97
C PHE A 65 3.54 -14.17 -9.08
N ILE A 66 4.06 -15.36 -8.77
CA ILE A 66 4.38 -16.39 -9.78
C ILE A 66 3.12 -16.81 -10.53
N ILE A 67 2.03 -17.08 -9.80
CA ILE A 67 0.74 -17.46 -10.42
C ILE A 67 0.22 -16.31 -11.30
N TRP A 68 0.30 -15.08 -10.81
CA TRP A 68 -0.06 -13.87 -11.55
C TRP A 68 0.79 -13.66 -12.80
N ALA A 69 2.10 -13.88 -12.72
CA ALA A 69 3.05 -13.73 -13.81
C ALA A 69 2.81 -14.78 -14.90
N ILE A 70 2.62 -16.05 -14.54
CA ILE A 70 2.24 -17.12 -15.47
C ILE A 70 0.97 -16.73 -16.21
N PHE A 71 -0.04 -16.22 -15.49
CA PHE A 71 -1.29 -15.77 -16.08
C PHE A 71 -1.08 -14.65 -17.12
N LYS A 72 -0.23 -13.67 -16.81
CA LYS A 72 0.10 -12.58 -17.75
C LYS A 72 0.86 -13.06 -18.98
N ILE A 73 1.78 -13.99 -18.81
CA ILE A 73 2.51 -14.62 -19.93
C ILE A 73 1.56 -15.41 -20.83
N VAL A 74 0.63 -16.18 -20.27
CA VAL A 74 -0.39 -16.91 -21.03
C VAL A 74 -1.31 -15.96 -21.81
N GLN A 75 -1.61 -14.78 -21.25
CA GLN A 75 -2.33 -13.71 -21.94
C GLN A 75 -1.50 -12.96 -22.99
N LYS A 76 -0.21 -13.28 -23.12
CA LYS A 76 0.76 -12.56 -23.97
C LYS A 76 0.88 -11.08 -23.60
N GLU A 77 0.62 -10.74 -22.34
CA GLU A 77 0.87 -9.39 -21.81
C GLU A 77 2.33 -9.30 -21.34
N PRO A 78 3.10 -8.27 -21.76
CA PRO A 78 4.47 -8.11 -21.31
C PRO A 78 4.50 -7.75 -19.83
N ILE A 79 5.30 -8.48 -19.05
CA ILE A 79 5.53 -8.18 -17.63
C ILE A 79 6.47 -6.97 -17.51
N ILE A 80 7.55 -6.93 -18.29
CA ILE A 80 8.50 -5.81 -18.33
C ILE A 80 8.23 -5.00 -19.58
N SER A 81 8.00 -3.69 -19.46
CA SER A 81 7.60 -2.84 -20.59
C SER A 81 8.07 -1.38 -20.52
N THR A 82 8.41 -0.87 -19.34
CA THR A 82 8.73 0.52 -19.08
C THR A 82 10.16 0.69 -18.58
N THR A 83 10.72 1.88 -18.75
CA THR A 83 12.05 2.24 -18.20
C THR A 83 12.11 2.10 -16.68
N LEU A 84 10.99 2.35 -15.99
CA LEU A 84 10.88 2.19 -14.55
C LEU A 84 11.01 0.72 -14.12
N ASP A 85 10.58 -0.23 -14.94
CA ASP A 85 10.76 -1.66 -14.63
C ASP A 85 12.22 -2.05 -14.64
N TYR A 86 12.98 -1.56 -15.62
CA TYR A 86 14.42 -1.79 -15.70
C TYR A 86 15.13 -1.15 -14.51
N ALA A 87 14.70 0.04 -14.08
CA ALA A 87 15.22 0.67 -12.86
C ALA A 87 14.91 -0.18 -11.62
N ALA A 88 13.67 -0.66 -11.46
CA ALA A 88 13.29 -1.51 -10.33
C ALA A 88 14.06 -2.85 -10.31
N LEU A 89 14.23 -3.48 -11.48
CA LEU A 89 15.06 -4.69 -11.63
C LEU A 89 16.53 -4.42 -11.31
N SER A 90 17.07 -3.29 -11.78
CA SER A 90 18.47 -2.93 -11.54
C SER A 90 18.76 -2.74 -10.05
N LEU A 91 17.78 -2.29 -9.27
CA LEU A 91 17.90 -2.18 -7.81
C LEU A 91 18.08 -3.56 -7.16
N VAL A 92 17.27 -4.55 -7.56
CA VAL A 92 17.45 -5.93 -7.06
C VAL A 92 18.80 -6.51 -7.47
N VAL A 93 19.25 -6.27 -8.71
CA VAL A 93 20.58 -6.68 -9.17
C VAL A 93 21.68 -6.03 -8.34
N ALA A 94 21.56 -4.74 -8.01
CA ALA A 94 22.52 -4.06 -7.15
C ALA A 94 22.61 -4.70 -5.75
N TYR A 95 21.48 -5.08 -5.17
CA TYR A 95 21.46 -5.81 -3.90
C TYR A 95 22.11 -7.19 -4.00
N ILE A 96 21.86 -7.95 -5.07
CA ILE A 96 22.51 -9.24 -5.32
C ILE A 96 24.04 -9.06 -5.43
N ILE A 97 24.49 -8.07 -6.19
CA ILE A 97 25.93 -7.79 -6.34
C ILE A 97 26.54 -7.41 -4.99
N SER A 98 25.87 -6.53 -4.23
CA SER A 98 26.32 -6.12 -2.89
C SER A 98 26.43 -7.30 -1.93
N SER A 99 25.62 -8.35 -2.09
CA SER A 99 25.65 -9.52 -1.20
C SER A 99 26.95 -10.33 -1.29
N PHE A 100 27.64 -10.33 -2.43
CA PHE A 100 28.92 -11.03 -2.55
C PHE A 100 30.02 -10.43 -1.67
N PHE A 101 29.89 -9.16 -1.29
CA PHE A 101 30.84 -8.44 -0.44
C PHE A 101 30.34 -8.24 0.99
N ALA A 102 29.24 -8.89 1.37
CA ALA A 102 28.62 -8.66 2.67
C ALA A 102 29.41 -9.34 3.80
N VAL A 103 29.67 -8.58 4.87
CA VAL A 103 30.29 -9.10 6.11
C VAL A 103 29.41 -10.18 6.75
N ASN A 104 28.09 -10.04 6.67
CA ASN A 104 27.13 -11.05 7.11
C ASN A 104 26.28 -11.51 5.91
N ILE A 105 26.67 -12.65 5.33
CA ILE A 105 26.01 -13.20 4.13
C ILE A 105 24.54 -13.54 4.39
N ARG A 106 24.20 -14.07 5.58
CA ARG A 106 22.85 -14.49 5.93
C ARG A 106 21.91 -13.29 5.99
N ALA A 107 22.32 -12.23 6.67
CA ALA A 107 21.55 -10.99 6.74
C ALA A 107 21.39 -10.36 5.34
N SER A 108 22.44 -10.41 4.52
CA SER A 108 22.42 -9.87 3.16
C SER A 108 21.44 -10.61 2.25
N ILE A 109 21.37 -11.95 2.33
CA ILE A 109 20.38 -12.75 1.61
C ILE A 109 18.95 -12.34 2.02
N GLY A 110 18.71 -12.11 3.31
CA GLY A 110 17.43 -11.62 3.81
C GLY A 110 17.01 -10.29 3.17
N GLU A 111 17.96 -9.36 3.00
CA GLU A 111 17.70 -8.09 2.33
C GLU A 111 17.46 -8.25 0.82
N VAL A 112 18.19 -9.12 0.13
CA VAL A 112 17.91 -9.43 -1.29
C VAL A 112 16.48 -9.94 -1.45
N LEU A 113 16.03 -10.85 -0.58
CA LEU A 113 14.66 -11.38 -0.62
C LEU A 113 13.61 -10.29 -0.37
N ARG A 114 13.88 -9.33 0.53
CA ARG A 114 13.02 -8.17 0.77
C ARG A 114 12.88 -7.30 -0.49
N TYR A 115 13.97 -7.09 -1.22
CA TYR A 115 13.94 -6.32 -2.48
C TYR A 115 13.25 -7.07 -3.62
N PHE A 116 13.30 -8.41 -3.66
CA PHE A 116 12.45 -9.19 -4.56
C PHE A 116 10.96 -9.03 -4.21
N ASP A 117 10.59 -9.06 -2.94
CA ASP A 117 9.20 -8.84 -2.50
C ASP A 117 8.69 -7.46 -2.93
N TYR A 118 9.49 -6.41 -2.75
CA TYR A 118 9.16 -5.06 -3.24
C TYR A 118 8.99 -5.00 -4.75
N LEU A 119 9.87 -5.69 -5.50
CA LEU A 119 9.77 -5.78 -6.96
C LEU A 119 8.48 -6.49 -7.40
N PHE A 120 8.10 -7.58 -6.73
CA PHE A 120 6.86 -8.30 -7.02
C PHE A 120 5.63 -7.44 -6.76
N MET A 121 5.59 -6.76 -5.62
CA MET A 121 4.53 -5.80 -5.31
C MET A 121 4.47 -4.67 -6.34
N TYR A 122 5.61 -4.11 -6.74
CA TYR A 122 5.69 -3.09 -7.78
C TYR A 122 5.08 -3.57 -9.10
N PHE A 123 5.47 -4.75 -9.60
CA PHE A 123 4.91 -5.30 -10.84
C PHE A 123 3.41 -5.58 -10.74
N MET A 124 2.96 -6.16 -9.62
CA MET A 124 1.53 -6.42 -9.42
C MET A 124 0.70 -5.12 -9.41
N VAL A 125 1.14 -4.09 -8.68
CA VAL A 125 0.45 -2.79 -8.61
C VAL A 125 0.40 -2.16 -10.00
N SER A 126 1.56 -2.00 -10.63
CA SER A 126 1.70 -1.28 -11.91
C SER A 126 0.89 -1.89 -13.06
N ARG A 127 0.62 -3.21 -13.03
CA ARG A 127 -0.15 -3.90 -14.08
C ARG A 127 -1.60 -4.16 -13.69
N THR A 128 -1.92 -4.25 -12.41
CA THR A 128 -3.28 -4.61 -11.97
C THR A 128 -4.16 -3.38 -11.71
N VAL A 129 -3.54 -2.27 -11.29
CA VAL A 129 -4.20 -1.03 -10.87
C VAL A 129 -4.19 -0.02 -12.01
N LYS A 130 -5.03 -0.24 -13.04
CA LYS A 130 -5.04 0.56 -14.28
C LYS A 130 -6.06 1.70 -14.30
N ASP A 131 -7.09 1.65 -13.47
CA ASP A 131 -8.19 2.61 -13.48
C ASP A 131 -8.29 3.38 -12.15
N ASN A 132 -8.90 4.57 -12.22
CA ASN A 132 -9.04 5.45 -11.06
C ASN A 132 -9.74 4.75 -9.89
N LYS A 133 -10.77 3.93 -10.13
CA LYS A 133 -11.48 3.24 -9.05
C LYS A 133 -10.55 2.31 -8.28
N LYS A 134 -9.71 1.54 -8.98
CA LYS A 134 -8.70 0.70 -8.34
C LYS A 134 -7.61 1.49 -7.62
N ILE A 135 -7.18 2.63 -8.17
CA ILE A 135 -6.22 3.52 -7.50
C ILE A 135 -6.81 4.03 -6.19
N PHE A 136 -8.01 4.61 -6.24
CA PHE A 136 -8.71 5.12 -5.05
C PHE A 136 -8.92 4.01 -4.02
N MET A 137 -9.35 2.81 -4.43
CA MET A 137 -9.55 1.71 -3.49
C MET A 137 -8.23 1.21 -2.87
N LEU A 138 -7.13 1.15 -3.62
CA LEU A 138 -5.80 0.84 -3.06
C LEU A 138 -5.37 1.88 -2.03
N LEU A 139 -5.49 3.17 -2.34
CA LEU A 139 -5.15 4.25 -1.42
C LEU A 139 -6.01 4.21 -0.16
N ASN A 140 -7.32 3.95 -0.29
CA ASN A 140 -8.22 3.81 0.86
C ASN A 140 -7.86 2.61 1.74
N VAL A 141 -7.44 1.48 1.16
CA VAL A 141 -6.99 0.31 1.94
C VAL A 141 -5.72 0.61 2.71
N LEU A 142 -4.78 1.35 2.12
CA LEU A 142 -3.56 1.79 2.81
C LEU A 142 -3.87 2.79 3.93
N VAL A 143 -4.77 3.75 3.69
CA VAL A 143 -5.28 4.68 4.71
C VAL A 143 -5.96 3.90 5.84
N LEU A 144 -6.81 2.92 5.52
CA LEU A 144 -7.46 2.06 6.52
C LEU A 144 -6.43 1.25 7.33
N SER A 145 -5.39 0.70 6.68
CA SER A 145 -4.31 0.01 7.39
C SER A 145 -3.62 0.93 8.40
N SER A 146 -3.27 2.14 7.99
CA SER A 146 -2.67 3.15 8.87
C SER A 146 -3.61 3.65 9.97
N PHE A 147 -4.91 3.70 9.72
CA PHE A 147 -5.92 3.97 10.76
C PHE A 147 -5.91 2.88 11.83
N VAL A 148 -5.88 1.60 11.44
CA VAL A 148 -5.80 0.48 12.40
C VAL A 148 -4.51 0.55 13.21
N VAL A 149 -3.37 0.87 12.57
CA VAL A 149 -2.10 1.11 13.29
C VAL A 149 -2.24 2.26 14.28
N ALA A 150 -2.90 3.36 13.92
CA ALA A 150 -3.12 4.48 14.83
C ALA A 150 -3.99 4.08 16.04
N VAL A 151 -5.09 3.36 15.79
CA VAL A 151 -6.00 2.87 16.83
C VAL A 151 -5.31 1.92 17.80
N VAL A 152 -4.49 0.98 17.30
CA VAL A 152 -3.70 0.08 18.17
C VAL A 152 -2.76 0.90 19.04
N GLY A 153 -2.04 1.86 18.47
CA GLY A 153 -1.10 2.70 19.21
C GLY A 153 -1.77 3.51 20.33
N LEU A 154 -2.87 4.18 20.01
CA LEU A 154 -3.63 4.98 20.98
C LEU A 154 -4.30 4.10 22.03
N GLY A 155 -4.95 3.01 21.62
CA GLY A 155 -5.58 2.06 22.54
C GLY A 155 -4.59 1.44 23.51
N SER A 156 -3.36 1.17 23.08
CA SER A 156 -2.31 0.67 23.95
C SER A 156 -1.78 1.72 24.93
N SER A 157 -1.77 3.01 24.57
CA SER A 157 -1.36 4.08 25.50
C SER A 157 -2.28 4.26 26.71
N VAL A 158 -3.56 3.85 26.58
CA VAL A 158 -4.57 3.92 27.65
C VAL A 158 -4.93 2.55 28.21
N ASN A 159 -4.10 1.54 27.97
CA ASN A 159 -4.30 0.15 28.42
C ASN A 159 -5.61 -0.53 27.94
N LEU A 160 -6.21 -0.08 26.83
CA LEU A 160 -7.38 -0.72 26.21
C LEU A 160 -7.00 -1.86 25.26
N ILE A 161 -5.84 -1.77 24.61
CA ILE A 161 -5.35 -2.77 23.64
C ILE A 161 -4.00 -3.30 24.11
N HIS A 162 -3.91 -4.61 24.33
CA HIS A 162 -2.66 -5.28 24.73
C HIS A 162 -1.94 -5.85 23.51
N TYR A 163 -1.02 -5.07 22.94
CA TYR A 163 -0.09 -5.53 21.91
C TYR A 163 1.34 -5.35 22.42
N ASN A 164 2.14 -6.42 22.43
CA ASN A 164 3.49 -6.37 23.01
C ASN A 164 4.35 -5.31 22.31
N GLY A 165 5.00 -4.43 23.09
CA GLY A 165 5.89 -3.39 22.58
C GLY A 165 5.20 -2.24 21.83
N SER A 166 3.87 -2.14 21.87
CA SER A 166 3.10 -1.09 21.20
C SER A 166 3.13 0.26 21.91
N TRP A 167 3.40 0.27 23.21
CA TRP A 167 3.59 1.46 24.03
C TRP A 167 4.80 1.25 24.93
N VAL A 168 5.86 2.01 24.72
CA VAL A 168 7.13 1.87 25.46
C VAL A 168 7.72 3.25 25.72
N GLY A 169 8.12 3.51 26.97
CA GLY A 169 8.80 4.75 27.34
C GLY A 169 7.99 6.03 27.08
N GLY A 170 6.66 5.97 27.25
CA GLY A 170 5.77 7.11 27.02
C GLY A 170 5.53 7.44 25.55
N ARG A 171 5.82 6.50 24.63
CA ARG A 171 5.73 6.70 23.18
C ARG A 171 4.88 5.64 22.52
N ILE A 172 4.15 6.06 21.49
CA ILE A 172 3.44 5.14 20.59
C ILE A 172 4.46 4.48 19.66
N ASN A 173 4.61 3.17 19.84
CA ASN A 173 5.34 2.29 18.94
C ASN A 173 4.38 1.52 18.02
N SER A 174 3.12 1.35 18.44
CA SER A 174 2.07 0.59 17.77
C SER A 174 2.52 -0.81 17.30
N THR A 175 1.86 -1.37 16.29
CA THR A 175 2.12 -2.71 15.76
C THR A 175 3.51 -2.87 15.17
N PHE A 176 4.19 -1.78 14.79
CA PHE A 176 5.58 -1.84 14.31
C PHE A 176 6.59 -2.06 15.43
N GLN A 177 6.25 -1.77 16.69
CA GLN A 177 7.15 -1.80 17.85
C GLN A 177 8.33 -0.80 17.79
N TYR A 178 8.37 0.06 16.77
CA TYR A 178 9.38 1.11 16.60
C TYR A 178 8.71 2.45 16.35
N PRO A 179 8.92 3.46 17.22
CA PRO A 179 8.17 4.71 17.14
C PRO A 179 8.48 5.52 15.87
N ASN A 180 9.72 5.48 15.39
CA ASN A 180 10.12 6.20 14.17
C ASN A 180 9.47 5.60 12.91
N THR A 181 9.40 4.28 12.81
CA THR A 181 8.70 3.62 11.69
C THR A 181 7.22 3.90 11.73
N THR A 182 6.60 3.79 12.90
CA THR A 182 5.18 4.12 13.09
C THR A 182 4.89 5.54 12.68
N ALA A 183 5.75 6.50 13.07
CA ALA A 183 5.62 7.89 12.66
C ALA A 183 5.68 8.06 11.14
N SER A 184 6.68 7.46 10.48
CA SER A 184 6.82 7.53 9.02
C SER A 184 5.63 6.91 8.28
N PHE A 185 5.13 5.77 8.75
CA PHE A 185 3.97 5.09 8.18
C PHE A 185 2.68 5.90 8.35
N LEU A 186 2.42 6.38 9.56
CA LEU A 186 1.26 7.24 9.85
C LEU A 186 1.33 8.54 9.05
N MET A 187 2.49 9.20 8.98
CA MET A 187 2.69 10.42 8.21
C MET A 187 2.41 10.22 6.71
N ALA A 188 2.96 9.17 6.11
CA ALA A 188 2.78 8.90 4.69
C ALA A 188 1.28 8.75 4.34
N PHE A 189 0.56 7.94 5.11
CA PHE A 189 -0.85 7.69 4.83
C PHE A 189 -1.80 8.76 5.38
N PHE A 190 -1.34 9.57 6.33
CA PHE A 190 -2.00 10.83 6.70
C PHE A 190 -1.97 11.81 5.52
N LEU A 191 -0.82 12.02 4.87
CA LEU A 191 -0.72 12.88 3.70
C LEU A 191 -1.56 12.37 2.52
N VAL A 192 -1.59 11.06 2.29
CA VAL A 192 -2.51 10.44 1.31
C VAL A 192 -3.97 10.71 1.69
N ASN A 193 -4.33 10.58 2.97
CA ASN A 193 -5.69 10.84 3.45
C ASN A 193 -6.09 12.31 3.27
N LEU A 194 -5.17 13.27 3.52
CA LEU A 194 -5.38 14.70 3.23
C LEU A 194 -5.62 14.97 1.73
N ALA A 195 -4.97 14.21 0.84
CA ALA A 195 -5.26 14.27 -0.58
C ALA A 195 -6.68 13.73 -0.89
N LEU A 196 -7.04 12.56 -0.33
CA LEU A 196 -8.33 11.91 -0.56
C LEU A 196 -9.53 12.76 -0.09
N ILE A 197 -9.44 13.36 1.10
CA ILE A 197 -10.49 14.25 1.62
C ILE A 197 -10.67 15.50 0.75
N SER A 198 -9.59 16.00 0.16
CA SER A 198 -9.63 17.13 -0.80
C SER A 198 -10.26 16.74 -2.14
N TYR A 199 -10.16 15.46 -2.54
CA TYR A 199 -10.77 15.00 -3.79
C TYR A 199 -12.26 14.67 -3.68
N THR A 200 -12.78 14.42 -2.49
CA THR A 200 -14.19 14.01 -2.32
C THR A 200 -15.11 15.20 -2.10
N ASP A 201 -16.30 15.19 -2.69
CA ASP A 201 -17.35 16.20 -2.43
C ASP A 201 -18.43 15.70 -1.47
N ASN A 202 -18.47 14.40 -1.19
CA ASN A 202 -19.45 13.80 -0.30
C ASN A 202 -19.12 14.11 1.17
N LYS A 203 -20.00 14.87 1.84
CA LYS A 203 -19.84 15.27 3.25
C LYS A 203 -19.63 14.12 4.24
N TYR A 204 -20.27 12.97 4.01
CA TYR A 204 -20.13 11.80 4.89
C TYR A 204 -18.75 11.15 4.72
N LEU A 205 -18.27 11.05 3.48
CA LEU A 205 -16.91 10.58 3.22
C LEU A 205 -15.87 11.56 3.76
N LYS A 206 -16.09 12.88 3.65
CA LYS A 206 -15.23 13.88 4.30
C LYS A 206 -15.15 13.68 5.80
N ALA A 207 -16.28 13.41 6.47
CA ALA A 207 -16.28 13.14 7.90
C ALA A 207 -15.47 11.89 8.26
N ILE A 208 -15.64 10.79 7.50
CA ILE A 208 -14.85 9.55 7.69
C ILE A 208 -13.36 9.84 7.53
N TYR A 209 -12.96 10.49 6.43
CA TYR A 209 -11.56 10.85 6.22
C TYR A 209 -11.02 11.79 7.31
N GLY A 210 -11.84 12.74 7.79
CA GLY A 210 -11.49 13.65 8.87
C GLY A 210 -11.23 12.93 10.19
N VAL A 211 -12.12 12.00 10.58
CA VAL A 211 -11.92 11.15 11.77
C VAL A 211 -10.65 10.31 11.62
N THR A 212 -10.46 9.68 10.45
CA THR A 212 -9.24 8.90 10.18
C THR A 212 -7.99 9.78 10.25
N ALA A 213 -8.02 10.98 9.68
CA ALA A 213 -6.92 11.93 9.66
C ALA A 213 -6.56 12.38 11.08
N TYR A 214 -7.58 12.70 11.88
CA TYR A 214 -7.42 13.00 13.30
C TYR A 214 -6.74 11.87 14.06
N THR A 215 -7.25 10.63 13.94
CA THR A 215 -6.67 9.48 14.65
C THR A 215 -5.22 9.21 14.21
N GLN A 216 -4.94 9.27 12.90
CA GLN A 216 -3.59 9.12 12.36
C GLN A 216 -2.64 10.19 12.92
N PHE A 217 -3.05 11.46 12.85
CA PHE A 217 -2.22 12.58 13.29
C PHE A 217 -2.01 12.58 14.80
N TYR A 218 -3.06 12.32 15.58
CA TYR A 218 -2.97 12.25 17.04
C TYR A 218 -2.01 11.13 17.47
N ALA A 219 -2.14 9.93 16.91
CA ALA A 219 -1.19 8.85 17.15
C ALA A 219 0.24 9.21 16.73
N TYR A 220 0.38 9.86 15.58
CA TYR A 220 1.65 10.35 15.05
C TYR A 220 2.36 11.31 16.02
N VAL A 221 1.64 12.26 16.63
CA VAL A 221 2.22 13.20 17.62
C VAL A 221 2.88 12.43 18.77
N PHE A 222 2.17 11.43 19.33
CA PHE A 222 2.65 10.64 20.47
C PHE A 222 3.70 9.59 20.12
N THR A 223 4.10 9.44 18.84
CA THR A 223 5.33 8.71 18.50
C THR A 223 6.58 9.48 18.94
N LEU A 224 6.48 10.79 19.15
CA LEU A 224 7.57 11.72 19.49
C LEU A 224 8.79 11.61 18.53
N SER A 225 8.55 11.27 17.25
CA SER A 225 9.63 11.12 16.27
C SER A 225 10.07 12.46 15.68
N ARG A 226 11.24 12.96 16.09
CA ARG A 226 11.83 14.23 15.60
C ARG A 226 12.03 14.23 14.08
N GLY A 227 12.47 13.12 13.52
CA GLY A 227 12.70 12.99 12.08
C GLY A 227 11.39 13.08 11.29
N ALA A 228 10.31 12.48 11.80
CA ALA A 228 9.02 12.57 11.15
C ALA A 228 8.46 14.01 11.22
N TRP A 229 8.60 14.69 12.37
CA TRP A 229 8.23 16.10 12.53
C TRP A 229 8.95 17.02 11.55
N LEU A 230 10.22 16.76 11.27
CA LEU A 230 10.99 17.50 10.26
C LEU A 230 10.48 17.23 8.84
N MET A 231 10.11 15.99 8.54
CA MET A 231 9.67 15.59 7.20
C MET A 231 8.24 16.01 6.88
N LEU A 232 7.35 16.12 7.87
CA LEU A 232 5.94 16.47 7.66
C LEU A 232 5.74 17.79 6.90
N PRO A 233 6.36 18.95 7.27
CA PRO A 233 6.19 20.18 6.51
C PRO A 233 6.79 20.07 5.10
N PHE A 234 7.94 19.42 4.96
CA PHE A 234 8.59 19.24 3.66
C PHE A 234 7.72 18.42 2.70
N LEU A 235 7.24 17.25 3.14
CA LEU A 235 6.36 16.39 2.34
C LEU A 235 4.96 17.00 2.15
N GLY A 236 4.46 17.76 3.12
CA GLY A 236 3.22 18.52 3.03
C GLY A 236 3.28 19.56 1.90
N ILE A 237 4.38 20.30 1.80
CA ILE A 237 4.61 21.26 0.70
C ILE A 237 4.67 20.52 -0.65
N ILE A 238 5.38 19.39 -0.72
CA ILE A 238 5.42 18.56 -1.94
C ILE A 238 4.01 18.12 -2.34
N LEU A 239 3.19 17.64 -1.39
CA LEU A 239 1.81 17.26 -1.66
C LEU A 239 1.01 18.42 -2.26
N MET A 240 1.13 19.63 -1.69
CA MET A 240 0.44 20.81 -2.21
C MET A 240 0.83 21.11 -3.67
N PHE A 241 2.10 20.93 -4.05
CA PHE A 241 2.54 21.12 -5.44
C PHE A 241 2.02 20.05 -6.39
N LEU A 242 1.93 18.80 -5.93
CA LEU A 242 1.41 17.66 -6.69
C LEU A 242 -0.10 17.74 -6.91
N MET A 243 -0.85 18.43 -6.05
CA MET A 243 -2.28 18.62 -6.20
C MET A 243 -2.65 19.49 -7.42
N PRO A 244 -3.83 19.26 -8.04
CA PRO A 244 -4.33 20.10 -9.13
C PRO A 244 -4.45 21.56 -8.70
N ARG A 245 -4.24 22.51 -9.63
CA ARG A 245 -4.15 23.96 -9.34
C ARG A 245 -5.26 24.51 -8.45
N GLY A 246 -6.51 24.05 -8.61
CA GLY A 246 -7.65 24.50 -7.79
C GLY A 246 -7.75 23.88 -6.39
N LYS A 247 -7.02 22.79 -6.11
CA LYS A 247 -7.09 22.03 -4.85
C LYS A 247 -5.80 22.03 -4.04
N ARG A 248 -4.79 22.81 -4.44
CA ARG A 248 -3.45 22.80 -3.80
C ARG A 248 -3.45 23.19 -2.34
N ILE A 249 -4.34 24.09 -1.94
CA ILE A 249 -4.43 24.59 -0.56
C ILE A 249 -5.34 23.72 0.32
N GLU A 250 -6.20 22.89 -0.27
CA GLU A 250 -7.16 22.08 0.48
C GLU A 250 -6.50 21.12 1.49
N PRO A 251 -5.45 20.34 1.14
CA PRO A 251 -4.78 19.49 2.11
C PRO A 251 -4.25 20.26 3.33
N PHE A 252 -3.76 21.49 3.12
CA PHE A 252 -3.28 22.35 4.19
C PHE A 252 -4.42 22.84 5.08
N MET A 253 -5.57 23.21 4.50
CA MET A 253 -6.76 23.59 5.28
C MET A 253 -7.24 22.43 6.17
N TYR A 254 -7.33 21.21 5.62
CA TYR A 254 -7.70 20.04 6.39
C TYR A 254 -6.65 19.70 7.45
N PHE A 255 -5.36 19.86 7.14
CA PHE A 255 -4.27 19.70 8.11
C PHE A 255 -4.43 20.65 9.30
N VAL A 256 -4.69 21.94 9.06
CA VAL A 256 -4.95 22.92 10.13
C VAL A 256 -6.17 22.54 10.95
N GLY A 257 -7.26 22.10 10.31
CA GLY A 257 -8.44 21.62 11.02
C GLY A 257 -8.15 20.42 11.94
N VAL A 258 -7.38 19.45 11.45
CA VAL A 258 -6.93 18.30 12.24
C VAL A 258 -6.01 18.72 13.38
N LEU A 259 -5.06 19.63 13.12
CA LEU A 259 -4.13 20.16 14.12
C LEU A 259 -4.87 20.85 15.27
N ILE A 260 -5.84 21.70 14.95
CA ILE A 260 -6.69 22.37 15.96
C ILE A 260 -7.47 21.32 16.74
N ALA A 261 -8.12 20.37 16.07
CA ALA A 261 -8.87 19.32 16.73
C ALA A 261 -8.00 18.47 17.68
N SER A 262 -6.75 18.17 17.28
CA SER A 262 -5.78 17.44 18.10
C SER A 262 -5.16 18.25 19.23
N ALA A 263 -5.29 19.57 19.21
CA ALA A 263 -4.82 20.46 20.28
C ALA A 263 -5.90 20.76 21.34
N LEU A 264 -7.15 20.39 21.07
CA LEU A 264 -8.23 20.54 22.05
C LEU A 264 -8.07 19.50 23.19
N PRO A 265 -8.30 19.91 24.45
CA PRO A 265 -8.19 19.03 25.62
C PRO A 265 -9.29 17.96 25.67
#